data_AF-A0A8B9RL64-F1
#
_entry.id   AF-A0A8B9RL64-F1
#
_cell.length_a   1.000
_cell.length_b   1.000
_cell.length_c   1.000
_cell.angle_alpha   90.00
_cell.angle_beta   90.00
_cell.angle_gamma   90.00
#
_symmetry.space_group_name_H-M   'P 1'
#
loop_
_entity.id
_entity.type
_entity.pdbx_description
1 polymer ?
#
loop_
_entity_poly.entity_id
_entity_poly.type
_entity_poly.pdbx_seq_one_letter_code
_entity_poly.pdbx_strand_id
1 'polypeptide(L)'
;ERWTHVIKEKKAEVSNFFHGKLIDVVDKELPLMVDTLPPPFSQEIKGIAAVSGIPLGKVIYSEIAFPLNESSLTSTFITESDHTFISGNLYHARNMDFGLFMGWDIKNQTWTLTEKLKPLVVNVDFQRKSRTVFKSTGFAGYVGVLTGIRPKEFTLTMNERFDVDGGYIGILEWILGKRDGMWMSFLTRRVLENATSYKDAQTQLALTKLLAPAYFILGGNQTNQGCVITRTRINTLDIWEIDLRLNRWYVLETNYDHWEQPFFLDDRRTPAMKCMNKTTRANISLQTIYDVLSTKPVLNKLTTYTSLMEVSTGKLESYIRACPNPCTPW
;
A
#
# COMPACT_ATOMS: atom_id res chain seq x y z
N GLU A 1 -11.73 19.88 -4.68
CA GLU A 1 -12.01 20.34 -3.29
C GLU A 1 -11.42 19.42 -2.22
N ARG A 2 -11.71 18.11 -2.21
CA ARG A 2 -11.25 17.16 -1.17
C ARG A 2 -9.74 17.26 -0.86
N TRP A 3 -8.90 17.33 -1.89
CA TRP A 3 -7.43 17.40 -1.74
C TRP A 3 -6.87 18.81 -1.63
N THR A 4 -7.69 19.85 -1.78
CA THR A 4 -7.21 21.23 -1.94
C THR A 4 -6.37 21.69 -0.75
N HIS A 5 -6.74 21.33 0.47
CA HIS A 5 -5.98 21.72 1.67
C HIS A 5 -4.62 21.01 1.75
N VAL A 6 -4.58 19.68 1.56
CA VAL A 6 -3.34 18.88 1.55
C VAL A 6 -2.39 19.35 0.44
N ILE A 7 -2.91 19.56 -0.78
CA ILE A 7 -2.09 19.95 -1.93
C ILE A 7 -1.58 21.39 -1.81
N LYS A 8 -2.35 22.31 -1.19
CA LYS A 8 -1.86 23.66 -0.93
C LYS A 8 -0.65 23.66 0.01
N GLU A 9 -0.69 22.84 1.05
CA GLU A 9 0.42 22.70 2.02
C GLU A 9 1.64 22.05 1.38
N LYS A 10 1.45 21.03 0.54
CA LYS A 10 2.52 20.26 -0.11
C LYS A 10 2.86 20.72 -1.54
N LYS A 11 2.44 21.92 -1.94
CA LYS A 11 2.45 22.35 -3.35
C LYS A 11 3.85 22.31 -3.96
N ALA A 12 4.86 22.79 -3.22
CA ALA A 12 6.23 22.86 -3.71
C ALA A 12 6.81 21.45 -3.95
N GLU A 13 6.58 20.55 -3.01
CA GLU A 13 7.04 19.16 -3.07
C GLU A 13 6.36 18.39 -4.21
N VAL A 14 5.04 18.54 -4.34
CA VAL A 14 4.27 17.91 -5.43
C VAL A 14 4.75 18.49 -6.76
N SER A 15 4.91 19.82 -6.90
CA SER A 15 5.42 20.43 -8.14
C SER A 15 6.78 19.86 -8.53
N ASN A 16 7.74 19.85 -7.59
CA ASN A 16 9.11 19.39 -7.81
C ASN A 16 9.21 17.90 -8.21
N PHE A 17 8.25 17.07 -7.79
CA PHE A 17 8.16 15.67 -8.18
C PHE A 17 8.04 15.47 -9.70
N PHE A 18 7.29 16.34 -10.39
CA PHE A 18 6.92 16.18 -11.79
C PHE A 18 7.84 16.89 -12.81
N HIS A 19 9.03 17.33 -12.40
CA HIS A 19 10.04 17.89 -13.29
C HIS A 19 10.91 16.77 -13.92
N GLY A 20 10.87 16.63 -15.24
CA GLY A 20 11.65 15.65 -16.00
C GLY A 20 11.11 15.43 -17.41
N LYS A 21 11.95 14.93 -18.33
CA LYS A 21 11.58 14.54 -19.71
C LYS A 21 11.19 13.06 -19.75
N LEU A 22 9.89 12.78 -19.71
CA LEU A 22 9.29 11.51 -20.12
C LEU A 22 7.92 11.84 -20.75
N ILE A 23 7.93 12.33 -21.99
CA ILE A 23 7.54 11.69 -23.27
C ILE A 23 6.10 12.04 -23.67
N ASP A 24 5.99 12.69 -24.83
CA ASP A 24 4.84 13.40 -25.42
C ASP A 24 3.53 12.58 -25.60
N VAL A 25 3.57 11.27 -25.39
CA VAL A 25 2.37 10.39 -25.36
C VAL A 25 1.58 10.59 -24.06
N VAL A 26 2.27 10.91 -22.96
CA VAL A 26 1.69 11.17 -21.63
C VAL A 26 0.83 12.44 -21.62
N ASP A 27 1.15 13.41 -22.47
CA ASP A 27 0.45 14.69 -22.49
C ASP A 27 -0.77 14.72 -23.44
N LYS A 28 -0.90 13.76 -24.37
CA LYS A 28 -2.03 13.69 -25.32
C LYS A 28 -3.09 12.63 -25.01
N GLU A 29 -2.69 11.41 -24.69
CA GLU A 29 -3.63 10.28 -24.57
C GLU A 29 -4.03 9.97 -23.12
N LEU A 30 -3.10 10.13 -22.17
CA LEU A 30 -3.35 9.88 -20.75
C LEU A 30 -4.38 10.83 -20.10
N PRO A 31 -4.49 12.13 -20.47
CA PRO A 31 -5.57 12.98 -19.99
C PRO A 31 -6.96 12.46 -20.36
N LEU A 32 -7.11 11.81 -21.52
CA LEU A 32 -8.38 11.19 -21.94
C LEU A 32 -8.76 9.99 -21.06
N MET A 33 -7.77 9.28 -20.50
CA MET A 33 -8.02 8.19 -19.57
C MET A 33 -8.66 8.68 -18.26
N VAL A 34 -8.38 9.92 -17.82
CA VAL A 34 -8.95 10.45 -16.57
C VAL A 34 -10.48 10.42 -16.60
N ASP A 35 -11.08 10.74 -17.75
CA ASP A 35 -12.54 10.77 -17.93
C ASP A 35 -13.18 9.39 -17.90
N THR A 36 -12.39 8.35 -18.07
CA THR A 36 -12.84 6.95 -18.02
C THR A 36 -12.79 6.38 -16.61
N LEU A 37 -12.09 7.03 -15.68
CA LEU A 37 -11.98 6.58 -14.29
C LEU A 37 -13.30 6.79 -13.54
N PRO A 38 -13.71 5.83 -12.70
CA PRO A 38 -14.96 5.96 -11.96
C PRO A 38 -14.91 7.15 -10.97
N PRO A 39 -16.05 7.78 -10.67
CA PRO A 39 -16.13 8.71 -9.55
C PRO A 39 -15.80 7.99 -8.22
N PRO A 40 -15.17 8.68 -7.25
CA PRO A 40 -14.78 10.10 -7.27
C PRO A 40 -13.38 10.35 -7.86
N PHE A 41 -12.67 9.32 -8.33
CA PHE A 41 -11.25 9.37 -8.66
C PHE A 41 -10.93 10.38 -9.77
N SER A 42 -11.69 10.37 -10.86
CA SER A 42 -11.50 11.30 -11.98
C SER A 42 -11.56 12.77 -11.55
N GLN A 43 -12.55 13.12 -10.72
CA GLN A 43 -12.77 14.48 -10.22
C GLN A 43 -11.67 14.93 -9.25
N GLU A 44 -11.22 14.02 -8.39
CA GLU A 44 -10.15 14.29 -7.44
C GLU A 44 -8.81 14.51 -8.14
N ILE A 45 -8.47 13.67 -9.12
CA ILE A 45 -7.25 13.80 -9.94
C ILE A 45 -7.25 15.15 -10.68
N LYS A 46 -8.37 15.53 -11.31
CA LYS A 46 -8.53 16.85 -11.94
C LYS A 46 -8.37 17.99 -10.95
N GLY A 47 -8.93 17.85 -9.74
CA GLY A 47 -8.79 18.83 -8.68
C GLY A 47 -7.35 19.01 -8.20
N ILE A 48 -6.59 17.92 -8.08
CA ILE A 48 -5.17 17.95 -7.74
C ILE A 48 -4.38 18.68 -8.82
N ALA A 49 -4.59 18.35 -10.10
CA ALA A 49 -3.94 19.02 -11.23
C ALA A 49 -4.20 20.55 -11.21
N ALA A 50 -5.47 20.95 -11.05
CA ALA A 50 -5.87 22.35 -11.03
C ALA A 50 -5.23 23.16 -9.89
N VAL A 51 -5.14 22.59 -8.67
CA VAL A 51 -4.60 23.31 -7.50
C VAL A 51 -3.08 23.33 -7.50
N SER A 52 -2.45 22.23 -7.89
CA SER A 52 -0.99 22.12 -7.92
C SER A 52 -0.36 22.89 -9.08
N GLY A 53 -1.07 23.04 -10.20
CA GLY A 53 -0.54 23.57 -11.46
C GLY A 53 0.21 22.53 -12.29
N ILE A 54 0.17 21.26 -11.90
CA ILE A 54 0.80 20.16 -12.63
C ILE A 54 -0.10 19.72 -13.78
N PRO A 55 0.46 19.47 -14.99
CA PRO A 55 -0.31 18.93 -16.10
C PRO A 55 -1.07 17.65 -15.73
N LEU A 56 -2.34 17.57 -16.10
CA LEU A 56 -3.23 16.45 -15.74
C LEU A 56 -2.64 15.09 -16.13
N GLY A 57 -1.99 14.99 -17.30
CA GLY A 57 -1.31 13.79 -17.78
C GLY A 57 -0.25 13.26 -16.81
N LYS A 58 0.49 14.15 -16.15
CA LYS A 58 1.49 13.78 -15.15
C LYS A 58 0.86 13.29 -13.84
N VAL A 59 -0.23 13.92 -13.40
CA VAL A 59 -0.96 13.48 -12.20
C VAL A 59 -1.55 12.09 -12.42
N ILE A 60 -2.22 11.83 -13.55
CA ILE A 60 -2.71 10.47 -13.84
C ILE A 60 -1.57 9.47 -14.02
N TYR A 61 -0.44 9.88 -14.63
CA TYR A 61 0.73 9.01 -14.70
C TYR A 61 1.17 8.58 -13.31
N SER A 62 1.20 9.46 -12.29
CA SER A 62 1.48 9.02 -10.91
C SER A 62 0.41 8.06 -10.35
N GLU A 63 -0.87 8.24 -10.66
CA GLU A 63 -1.90 7.30 -10.19
C GLU A 63 -1.73 5.89 -10.77
N ILE A 64 -1.24 5.81 -12.01
CA ILE A 64 -1.07 4.58 -12.79
C ILE A 64 0.30 3.94 -12.55
N ALA A 65 1.36 4.74 -12.43
CA ALA A 65 2.73 4.28 -12.27
C ALA A 65 2.99 3.68 -10.88
N PHE A 66 2.34 4.20 -9.84
CA PHE A 66 2.53 3.70 -8.47
C PHE A 66 2.03 2.27 -8.25
N PRO A 67 0.86 1.85 -8.79
CA PRO A 67 0.41 0.46 -8.67
C PRO A 67 1.03 -0.54 -9.64
N LEU A 68 1.76 -0.09 -10.66
CA LEU A 68 2.10 -0.90 -11.84
C LEU A 68 3.59 -1.05 -12.11
N ASN A 69 4.40 -0.14 -11.58
CA ASN A 69 5.84 -0.28 -11.71
C ASN A 69 6.32 -1.22 -10.61
N GLU A 70 7.09 -2.21 -11.05
CA GLU A 70 7.81 -3.26 -10.29
C GLU A 70 8.84 -2.67 -9.33
N SER A 71 8.36 -1.75 -8.51
CA SER A 71 9.13 -0.75 -7.80
C SER A 71 8.73 -0.69 -6.34
N SER A 72 7.75 -1.51 -5.93
CA SER A 72 7.19 -1.56 -4.59
C SER A 72 7.51 -2.87 -3.89
N LEU A 73 8.63 -2.92 -3.16
CA LEU A 73 9.08 -4.10 -2.43
C LEU A 73 8.59 -4.05 -0.97
N THR A 74 7.36 -4.41 -0.69
CA THR A 74 6.71 -4.12 0.60
C THR A 74 6.82 -5.25 1.59
N SER A 75 6.82 -4.98 2.90
CA SER A 75 6.72 -6.01 3.94
C SER A 75 5.55 -5.69 4.86
N THR A 76 4.61 -6.61 5.02
CA THR A 76 3.36 -6.40 5.75
C THR A 76 3.05 -7.59 6.67
N PHE A 77 2.55 -7.32 7.87
CA PHE A 77 2.22 -8.31 8.89
C PHE A 77 0.85 -8.03 9.50
N ILE A 78 0.12 -9.11 9.79
CA ILE A 78 -0.97 -9.08 10.76
C ILE A 78 -0.65 -10.10 11.84
N THR A 79 -0.81 -9.69 13.10
CA THR A 79 -0.47 -10.51 14.25
C THR A 79 -1.58 -10.45 15.29
N GLU A 80 -1.88 -11.57 15.91
CA GLU A 80 -2.79 -11.64 17.05
C GLU A 80 -2.01 -11.71 18.36
N SER A 81 -2.22 -10.73 19.25
CA SER A 81 -1.54 -10.68 20.56
C SER A 81 -2.27 -11.51 21.61
N ASP A 82 -1.50 -12.12 22.52
CA ASP A 82 -2.00 -12.73 23.76
C ASP A 82 -2.07 -11.75 24.95
N HIS A 83 -1.49 -10.54 24.82
CA HIS A 83 -1.17 -9.66 25.95
C HIS A 83 -2.17 -8.53 26.18
N THR A 84 -3.18 -8.43 25.34
CA THR A 84 -4.14 -7.33 25.39
C THR A 84 -5.31 -7.71 26.28
N PHE A 85 -5.80 -6.75 27.07
CA PHE A 85 -7.02 -6.89 27.90
C PHE A 85 -8.23 -7.42 27.12
N ILE A 86 -8.20 -7.29 25.79
CA ILE A 86 -9.15 -7.83 24.83
C ILE A 86 -8.48 -9.04 24.15
N SER A 87 -8.96 -10.25 24.40
CA SER A 87 -8.59 -11.43 23.61
C SER A 87 -8.86 -11.15 22.12
N GLY A 88 -7.89 -11.39 21.25
CA GLY A 88 -8.05 -11.19 19.81
C GLY A 88 -7.78 -9.79 19.28
N ASN A 89 -7.03 -8.96 20.01
CA ASN A 89 -6.54 -7.69 19.45
C ASN A 89 -5.51 -7.96 18.34
N LEU A 90 -5.73 -7.33 17.19
CA LEU A 90 -4.92 -7.50 16.01
C LEU A 90 -4.08 -6.23 15.77
N TYR A 91 -2.78 -6.46 15.64
CA TYR A 91 -1.84 -5.47 15.14
C TYR A 91 -1.60 -5.72 13.66
N HIS A 92 -1.58 -4.65 12.89
CA HIS A 92 -1.28 -4.69 11.47
C HIS A 92 -0.25 -3.62 11.17
N ALA A 93 0.89 -4.01 10.63
CA ALA A 93 1.97 -3.08 10.33
C ALA A 93 2.64 -3.38 9.02
N ARG A 94 3.32 -2.38 8.46
CA ARG A 94 4.01 -2.52 7.19
C ARG A 94 5.16 -1.53 6.97
N ASN A 95 6.10 -1.90 6.12
CA ASN A 95 7.03 -0.98 5.43
C ASN A 95 6.55 -0.73 4.01
N MET A 96 6.50 0.54 3.62
CA MET A 96 6.30 0.97 2.24
C MET A 96 7.62 1.30 1.59
N ASP A 97 8.02 0.40 0.70
CA ASP A 97 9.26 0.54 -0.06
C ASP A 97 8.84 0.90 -1.48
N PHE A 98 9.36 2.00 -2.02
CA PHE A 98 8.95 2.46 -3.34
C PHE A 98 10.06 3.22 -4.07
N GLY A 99 10.20 2.98 -5.37
CA GLY A 99 11.05 3.78 -6.26
C GLY A 99 12.27 3.07 -6.82
N LEU A 100 12.25 1.73 -6.82
CA LEU A 100 13.29 0.90 -7.41
C LEU A 100 13.48 1.26 -8.89
N PHE A 101 14.73 1.34 -9.34
CA PHE A 101 15.13 1.68 -10.71
C PHE A 101 14.75 3.09 -11.21
N MET A 102 14.09 3.92 -10.39
CA MET A 102 13.67 5.28 -10.76
C MET A 102 14.74 6.33 -10.37
N GLY A 103 15.97 6.07 -10.81
CA GLY A 103 17.14 6.90 -10.59
C GLY A 103 17.90 6.56 -9.30
N TRP A 104 19.23 6.46 -9.40
CA TRP A 104 20.13 6.17 -8.28
C TRP A 104 21.10 7.33 -8.04
N ASP A 105 21.10 7.88 -6.83
CA ASP A 105 22.09 8.85 -6.40
C ASP A 105 23.34 8.11 -5.90
N ILE A 106 24.40 8.13 -6.69
CA ILE A 106 25.68 7.46 -6.38
C ILE A 106 26.32 8.06 -5.12
N LYS A 107 26.19 9.37 -4.90
CA LYS A 107 26.85 10.07 -3.81
C LYS A 107 26.22 9.71 -2.47
N ASN A 108 24.89 9.71 -2.42
CA ASN A 108 24.15 9.45 -1.18
C ASN A 108 23.76 7.97 -1.02
N GLN A 109 23.92 7.17 -2.07
CA GLN A 109 23.52 5.76 -2.14
C GLN A 109 22.04 5.59 -1.79
N THR A 110 21.19 6.34 -2.48
CA THR A 110 19.74 6.38 -2.29
C THR A 110 19.03 6.36 -3.64
N TRP A 111 17.82 5.81 -3.66
CA TRP A 111 16.93 5.92 -4.82
C TRP A 111 16.33 7.32 -4.89
N THR A 112 16.53 8.01 -6.01
CA THR A 112 16.11 9.39 -6.21
C THR A 112 14.61 9.54 -6.03
N LEU A 113 13.81 8.63 -6.59
CA LEU A 113 12.36 8.68 -6.46
C LEU A 113 11.92 8.45 -5.01
N THR A 114 12.51 7.48 -4.32
CA THR A 114 12.23 7.20 -2.90
C THR A 114 12.43 8.44 -2.04
N GLU A 115 13.55 9.14 -2.18
CA GLU A 115 13.83 10.35 -1.39
C GLU A 115 12.85 11.49 -1.73
N LYS A 116 12.42 11.62 -2.99
CA LYS A 116 11.40 12.60 -3.39
C LYS A 116 10.01 12.29 -2.85
N LEU A 117 9.70 11.03 -2.54
CA LEU A 117 8.40 10.61 -2.01
C LEU A 117 8.27 10.81 -0.51
N LYS A 118 9.37 10.69 0.25
CA LYS A 118 9.37 10.88 1.71
C LYS A 118 8.70 12.18 2.17
N PRO A 119 8.97 13.37 1.61
CA PRO A 119 8.31 14.60 2.05
C PRO A 119 6.83 14.69 1.67
N LEU A 120 6.38 13.84 0.74
CA LEU A 120 4.97 13.73 0.32
C LEU A 120 4.16 12.79 1.22
N VAL A 121 4.79 12.04 2.13
CA VAL A 121 4.07 11.13 3.03
C VAL A 121 3.12 11.92 3.93
N VAL A 122 1.85 11.52 3.91
CA VAL A 122 0.78 12.13 4.70
C VAL A 122 -0.13 11.07 5.32
N ASN A 123 -0.55 11.31 6.55
CA ASN A 123 -1.69 10.63 7.15
C ASN A 123 -2.95 11.44 6.87
N VAL A 124 -4.02 10.80 6.41
CA VAL A 124 -5.27 11.46 6.03
C VAL A 124 -6.43 10.83 6.80
N ASP A 125 -7.23 11.66 7.47
CA ASP A 125 -8.48 11.27 8.13
C ASP A 125 -9.66 11.59 7.20
N PHE A 126 -10.23 10.55 6.59
CA PHE A 126 -11.37 10.70 5.68
C PHE A 126 -12.66 10.76 6.48
N GLN A 127 -13.29 11.93 6.51
CA GLN A 127 -14.50 12.16 7.29
C GLN A 127 -15.76 12.30 6.44
N ARG A 128 -16.88 11.83 6.97
CA ARG A 128 -18.23 12.06 6.43
C ARG A 128 -19.11 12.56 7.56
N LYS A 129 -19.73 13.73 7.40
CA LYS A 129 -20.50 14.40 8.46
C LYS A 129 -19.69 14.57 9.76
N SER A 130 -18.44 15.02 9.62
CA SER A 130 -17.47 15.24 10.72
C SER A 130 -17.17 14.01 11.58
N ARG A 131 -17.36 12.82 11.03
CA ARG A 131 -16.98 11.54 11.66
C ARG A 131 -15.99 10.83 10.76
N THR A 132 -14.89 10.34 11.34
CA THR A 132 -13.94 9.46 10.65
C THR A 132 -14.68 8.26 10.07
N VAL A 133 -14.53 8.07 8.75
CA VAL A 133 -14.92 6.86 8.05
C VAL A 133 -13.73 5.90 8.06
N PHE A 134 -12.57 6.37 7.59
CA PHE A 134 -11.33 5.63 7.63
C PHE A 134 -10.13 6.59 7.71
N LYS A 135 -8.97 6.07 8.09
CA LYS A 135 -7.69 6.79 8.04
C LYS A 135 -6.75 6.07 7.09
N SER A 136 -5.85 6.80 6.45
CA SER A 136 -4.85 6.19 5.58
C SER A 136 -3.49 6.88 5.66
N THR A 137 -2.47 6.15 5.26
CA THR A 137 -1.14 6.68 4.97
C THR A 137 -0.90 6.57 3.47
N GLY A 138 -0.44 7.65 2.85
CA GLY A 138 -0.15 7.69 1.42
C GLY A 138 0.72 8.87 1.05
N PHE A 139 0.76 9.18 -0.24
CA PHE A 139 1.50 10.32 -0.77
C PHE A 139 0.53 11.44 -1.18
N ALA A 140 0.87 12.68 -0.84
CA ALA A 140 0.10 13.83 -1.29
C ALA A 140 0.07 13.88 -2.83
N GLY A 141 -1.14 13.93 -3.40
CA GLY A 141 -1.35 13.88 -4.84
C GLY A 141 -1.73 12.51 -5.38
N TYR A 142 -1.75 11.47 -4.52
CA TYR A 142 -2.21 10.13 -4.85
C TYR A 142 -3.62 9.86 -4.29
N VAL A 143 -4.60 9.57 -5.14
CA VAL A 143 -6.01 9.41 -4.73
C VAL A 143 -6.38 7.98 -4.34
N GLY A 144 -5.56 6.99 -4.72
CA GLY A 144 -5.69 5.62 -4.24
C GLY A 144 -5.25 5.46 -2.78
N VAL A 145 -5.51 4.28 -2.19
CA VAL A 145 -5.06 3.97 -0.82
C VAL A 145 -4.25 2.67 -0.82
N LEU A 146 -3.05 2.70 -0.27
CA LEU A 146 -2.19 1.51 -0.17
C LEU A 146 -2.07 1.00 1.26
N THR A 147 -2.47 1.82 2.24
CA THR A 147 -2.34 1.55 3.67
C THR A 147 -3.43 2.32 4.40
N GLY A 148 -4.30 1.62 5.12
CA GLY A 148 -5.35 2.28 5.86
C GLY A 148 -6.07 1.41 6.88
N ILE A 149 -6.85 2.09 7.71
CA ILE A 149 -7.64 1.51 8.78
C ILE A 149 -9.05 2.10 8.75
N ARG A 150 -10.04 1.24 8.84
CA ARG A 150 -11.40 1.58 9.23
C ARG A 150 -11.54 1.32 10.73
N PRO A 151 -11.55 2.38 11.57
CA PRO A 151 -11.44 2.23 13.02
C PRO A 151 -12.43 1.21 13.59
N LYS A 152 -11.95 0.29 14.45
CA LYS A 152 -12.75 -0.76 15.10
C LYS A 152 -13.37 -1.81 14.19
N GLU A 153 -13.15 -1.75 12.88
CA GLU A 153 -13.68 -2.73 11.93
C GLU A 153 -12.56 -3.56 11.30
N PHE A 154 -11.68 -2.92 10.52
CA PHE A 154 -10.59 -3.62 9.84
C PHE A 154 -9.44 -2.68 9.42
N THR A 155 -8.30 -3.28 9.09
CA THR A 155 -7.10 -2.66 8.52
C THR A 155 -6.81 -3.32 7.18
N LEU A 156 -6.28 -2.54 6.24
CA LEU A 156 -6.02 -3.01 4.88
C LEU A 156 -4.72 -2.40 4.37
N THR A 157 -3.85 -3.25 3.84
CA THR A 157 -2.72 -2.84 3.00
C THR A 157 -2.73 -3.63 1.71
N MET A 158 -1.96 -3.12 0.75
CA MET A 158 -1.77 -3.76 -0.54
C MET A 158 -0.28 -3.87 -0.82
N ASN A 159 0.14 -5.07 -1.19
CA ASN A 159 1.47 -5.33 -1.71
C ASN A 159 1.38 -5.66 -3.21
N GLU A 160 2.44 -5.32 -3.94
CA GLU A 160 2.56 -5.63 -5.37
C GLU A 160 2.83 -7.13 -5.57
N ARG A 161 2.19 -7.74 -6.58
CA ARG A 161 2.42 -9.12 -7.00
C ARG A 161 2.84 -9.16 -8.46
N PHE A 162 3.91 -9.88 -8.75
CA PHE A 162 4.41 -10.07 -10.11
C PHE A 162 3.74 -11.27 -10.79
N ASP A 163 3.31 -11.08 -12.03
CA ASP A 163 2.77 -12.13 -12.89
C ASP A 163 2.98 -11.75 -14.36
N VAL A 164 3.05 -12.75 -15.24
CA VAL A 164 3.10 -12.54 -16.69
C VAL A 164 1.79 -11.92 -17.18
N ASP A 165 0.66 -12.32 -16.59
CA ASP A 165 -0.62 -11.60 -16.76
C ASP A 165 -0.69 -10.38 -15.81
N GLY A 166 0.26 -9.48 -16.02
CA GLY A 166 0.51 -8.32 -15.19
C GLY A 166 -0.30 -7.07 -15.57
N GLY A 167 0.03 -5.96 -14.92
CA GLY A 167 -0.75 -4.72 -15.05
C GLY A 167 -0.66 -4.03 -16.41
N TYR A 168 0.38 -4.29 -17.21
CA TYR A 168 0.47 -3.79 -18.59
C TYR A 168 -0.69 -4.31 -19.46
N ILE A 169 -1.08 -5.58 -19.29
CA ILE A 169 -2.23 -6.16 -20.00
C ILE A 169 -3.53 -5.48 -19.55
N GLY A 170 -3.67 -5.23 -18.24
CA GLY A 170 -4.80 -4.47 -17.70
C GLY A 170 -4.95 -3.06 -18.27
N ILE A 171 -3.84 -2.32 -18.43
CA ILE A 171 -3.89 -1.00 -19.09
C ILE A 171 -4.32 -1.13 -20.55
N LEU A 172 -3.75 -2.07 -21.29
CA LEU A 172 -4.09 -2.25 -22.71
C LEU A 172 -5.58 -2.57 -22.87
N GLU A 173 -6.12 -3.49 -22.07
CA GLU A 173 -7.55 -3.79 -22.05
C GLU A 173 -8.40 -2.54 -21.72
N TRP A 174 -7.97 -1.74 -20.74
CA TRP A 174 -8.66 -0.50 -20.36
C TRP A 174 -8.70 0.53 -21.49
N ILE A 175 -7.57 0.73 -22.19
CA ILE A 175 -7.43 1.64 -23.34
C ILE A 175 -8.32 1.16 -24.49
N LEU A 176 -8.35 -0.15 -24.75
CA LEU A 176 -9.19 -0.78 -25.78
C LEU A 176 -10.69 -0.85 -25.42
N GLY A 177 -11.08 -0.31 -24.25
CA GLY A 177 -12.49 -0.14 -23.85
C GLY A 177 -13.02 -1.23 -22.92
N LYS A 178 -12.24 -2.24 -22.58
CA LYS A 178 -12.60 -3.27 -21.58
C LYS A 178 -12.26 -2.76 -20.18
N ARG A 179 -13.26 -2.17 -19.52
CA ARG A 179 -13.12 -1.43 -18.25
C ARG A 179 -13.92 -2.05 -17.10
N ASP A 180 -14.02 -3.38 -17.07
CA ASP A 180 -14.74 -4.15 -16.05
C ASP A 180 -13.88 -4.54 -14.83
N GLY A 181 -12.56 -4.28 -14.90
CA GLY A 181 -11.64 -4.37 -13.76
C GLY A 181 -11.50 -3.06 -12.99
N MET A 182 -10.96 -3.14 -11.77
CA MET A 182 -10.67 -1.98 -10.93
C MET A 182 -9.18 -1.86 -10.62
N TRP A 183 -8.67 -0.63 -10.59
CA TRP A 183 -7.33 -0.32 -10.12
C TRP A 183 -7.22 -0.74 -8.65
N MET A 184 -6.14 -1.44 -8.29
CA MET A 184 -6.04 -2.12 -7.00
C MET A 184 -6.09 -1.11 -5.83
N SER A 185 -5.42 0.04 -5.97
CA SER A 185 -5.46 1.12 -4.98
C SER A 185 -6.79 1.88 -4.93
N PHE A 186 -7.62 1.81 -5.98
CA PHE A 186 -8.97 2.36 -5.98
C PHE A 186 -9.94 1.39 -5.31
N LEU A 187 -9.73 0.08 -5.50
CA LEU A 187 -10.48 -0.97 -4.81
C LEU A 187 -10.28 -0.86 -3.30
N THR A 188 -9.03 -0.83 -2.84
CA THR A 188 -8.71 -0.70 -1.40
C THR A 188 -9.33 0.55 -0.79
N ARG A 189 -9.30 1.69 -1.48
CA ARG A 189 -9.97 2.91 -1.05
C ARG A 189 -11.48 2.73 -0.96
N ARG A 190 -12.12 2.15 -1.98
CA ARG A 190 -13.56 1.89 -1.97
C ARG A 190 -13.98 0.95 -0.86
N VAL A 191 -13.17 -0.08 -0.57
CA VAL A 191 -13.38 -1.03 0.53
C VAL A 191 -13.29 -0.30 1.86
N LEU A 192 -12.23 0.47 2.11
CA LEU A 192 -12.10 1.27 3.34
C LEU A 192 -13.24 2.28 3.51
N GLU A 193 -13.70 2.90 2.42
CA GLU A 193 -14.77 3.89 2.47
C GLU A 193 -16.16 3.27 2.70
N ASN A 194 -16.45 2.10 2.12
CA ASN A 194 -17.82 1.58 2.00
C ASN A 194 -18.07 0.20 2.59
N ALA A 195 -17.06 -0.67 2.75
CA ALA A 195 -17.26 -1.96 3.38
C ALA A 195 -17.64 -1.80 4.85
N THR A 196 -18.42 -2.75 5.35
CA THR A 196 -19.09 -2.66 6.67
C THR A 196 -18.56 -3.66 7.70
N SER A 197 -17.68 -4.57 7.28
CA SER A 197 -17.07 -5.57 8.14
C SER A 197 -15.81 -6.18 7.50
N TYR A 198 -15.02 -6.89 8.30
CA TYR A 198 -13.90 -7.70 7.81
C TYR A 198 -14.33 -8.68 6.71
N LYS A 199 -15.46 -9.40 6.88
CA LYS A 199 -15.88 -10.41 5.91
C LYS A 199 -16.39 -9.81 4.59
N ASP A 200 -17.10 -8.68 4.68
CA ASP A 200 -17.51 -7.89 3.53
C ASP A 200 -16.28 -7.38 2.75
N ALA A 201 -15.30 -6.79 3.46
CA ALA A 201 -14.03 -6.37 2.87
C ALA A 201 -13.28 -7.54 2.21
N GLN A 202 -13.13 -8.68 2.89
CA GLN A 202 -12.49 -9.89 2.36
C GLN A 202 -13.17 -10.36 1.07
N THR A 203 -14.50 -10.37 1.04
CA THR A 203 -15.29 -10.80 -0.13
C THR A 203 -15.10 -9.85 -1.31
N GLN A 204 -15.17 -8.54 -1.08
CA GLN A 204 -14.93 -7.55 -2.13
C GLN A 204 -13.49 -7.65 -2.68
N LEU A 205 -12.50 -7.81 -1.80
CA LEU A 205 -11.09 -7.94 -2.17
C LEU A 205 -10.76 -9.27 -2.86
N ALA A 206 -11.53 -10.33 -2.63
CA ALA A 206 -11.35 -11.64 -3.27
C ALA A 206 -12.03 -11.72 -4.66
N LEU A 207 -13.19 -11.07 -4.82
CA LEU A 207 -14.05 -11.28 -5.99
C LEU A 207 -13.98 -10.18 -7.04
N THR A 208 -13.54 -8.97 -6.68
CA THR A 208 -13.48 -7.86 -7.66
C THR A 208 -12.38 -8.12 -8.68
N LYS A 209 -12.70 -8.01 -9.99
CA LYS A 209 -11.69 -8.04 -11.07
C LYS A 209 -10.72 -6.87 -10.93
N LEU A 210 -9.44 -7.12 -11.15
CA LEU A 210 -8.35 -6.16 -11.00
C LEU A 210 -7.68 -5.88 -12.35
N LEU A 211 -7.00 -4.74 -12.44
CA LEU A 211 -6.16 -4.44 -13.59
C LEU A 211 -4.80 -5.14 -13.52
N ALA A 212 -4.27 -5.38 -12.33
CA ALA A 212 -3.04 -6.13 -12.11
C ALA A 212 -3.21 -7.11 -10.93
N PRO A 213 -2.36 -8.14 -10.83
CA PRO A 213 -2.24 -8.99 -9.65
C PRO A 213 -1.87 -8.17 -8.41
N ALA A 214 -2.24 -8.67 -7.22
CA ALA A 214 -1.88 -8.03 -5.95
C ALA A 214 -1.94 -9.03 -4.80
N TYR A 215 -1.32 -8.65 -3.68
CA TYR A 215 -1.66 -9.22 -2.38
C TYR A 215 -2.46 -8.17 -1.59
N PHE A 216 -3.61 -8.57 -1.06
CA PHE A 216 -4.33 -7.77 -0.07
C PHE A 216 -4.13 -8.39 1.30
N ILE A 217 -3.61 -7.60 2.23
CA ILE A 217 -3.42 -8.04 3.60
C ILE A 217 -4.50 -7.34 4.42
N LEU A 218 -5.37 -8.13 5.05
CA LEU A 218 -6.59 -7.65 5.68
C LEU A 218 -6.66 -8.17 7.12
N GLY A 219 -6.75 -7.25 8.09
CA GLY A 219 -6.90 -7.57 9.51
C GLY A 219 -8.21 -7.03 10.06
N GLY A 220 -8.99 -7.83 10.76
CA GLY A 220 -10.28 -7.48 11.36
C GLY A 220 -10.16 -7.12 12.83
N ASN A 221 -11.26 -7.28 13.57
CA ASN A 221 -11.39 -6.85 14.97
C ASN A 221 -11.65 -8.02 15.93
N GLN A 222 -11.51 -9.26 15.47
CA GLN A 222 -11.73 -10.48 16.24
C GLN A 222 -10.58 -11.47 16.03
N THR A 223 -10.42 -12.42 16.97
CA THR A 223 -9.49 -13.55 16.84
C THR A 223 -9.63 -14.25 15.49
N ASN A 224 -8.49 -14.65 14.91
CA ASN A 224 -8.33 -15.25 13.59
C ASN A 224 -8.77 -14.37 12.40
N GLN A 225 -9.20 -13.12 12.59
CA GLN A 225 -9.50 -12.23 11.45
C GLN A 225 -8.23 -11.57 10.91
N GLY A 226 -7.30 -12.34 10.38
CA GLY A 226 -6.14 -11.81 9.67
C GLY A 226 -5.84 -12.68 8.48
N CYS A 227 -5.75 -12.12 7.28
CA CYS A 227 -5.43 -12.90 6.09
C CYS A 227 -4.57 -12.16 5.07
N VAL A 228 -3.93 -12.96 4.22
CA VAL A 228 -3.33 -12.53 2.94
C VAL A 228 -4.19 -13.12 1.83
N ILE A 229 -4.69 -12.26 0.94
CA ILE A 229 -5.48 -12.64 -0.24
C ILE A 229 -4.57 -12.51 -1.45
N THR A 230 -4.17 -13.64 -2.02
CA THR A 230 -3.32 -13.67 -3.22
C THR A 230 -4.19 -13.64 -4.47
N ARG A 231 -4.05 -12.57 -5.27
CA ARG A 231 -4.92 -12.30 -6.42
C ARG A 231 -4.16 -12.34 -7.75
N THR A 232 -4.76 -12.98 -8.74
CA THR A 232 -4.54 -12.60 -10.14
C THR A 232 -5.48 -11.46 -10.52
N ARG A 233 -5.42 -11.00 -11.77
CA ARG A 233 -6.36 -10.02 -12.31
C ARG A 233 -7.82 -10.45 -12.18
N ILE A 234 -8.12 -11.74 -12.28
CA ILE A 234 -9.52 -12.23 -12.32
C ILE A 234 -9.87 -13.24 -11.22
N ASN A 235 -8.89 -13.92 -10.63
CA ASN A 235 -9.12 -14.99 -9.66
C ASN A 235 -8.49 -14.68 -8.30
N THR A 236 -9.00 -15.32 -7.26
CA THR A 236 -8.28 -15.49 -5.99
C THR A 236 -7.56 -16.83 -6.06
N LEU A 237 -6.24 -16.81 -5.90
CA LEU A 237 -5.42 -18.02 -5.86
C LEU A 237 -5.45 -18.66 -4.48
N ASP A 238 -5.37 -17.84 -3.44
CA ASP A 238 -5.37 -18.31 -2.06
C ASP A 238 -5.87 -17.23 -1.09
N ILE A 239 -6.42 -17.66 0.05
CA ILE A 239 -6.71 -16.82 1.21
C ILE A 239 -6.01 -17.46 2.41
N TRP A 240 -4.83 -16.94 2.74
CA TRP A 240 -4.01 -17.45 3.82
C TRP A 240 -4.35 -16.76 5.14
N GLU A 241 -5.08 -17.46 6.02
CA GLU A 241 -5.58 -16.90 7.28
C GLU A 241 -4.71 -17.26 8.49
N ILE A 242 -4.68 -16.37 9.48
CA ILE A 242 -4.29 -16.69 10.86
C ILE A 242 -5.16 -17.87 11.32
N ASP A 243 -4.52 -18.91 11.84
CA ASP A 243 -5.21 -20.05 12.46
C ASP A 243 -4.42 -20.48 13.69
N LEU A 244 -4.90 -20.04 14.85
CA LEU A 244 -4.27 -20.36 16.13
C LEU A 244 -4.26 -21.86 16.43
N ARG A 245 -5.18 -22.66 15.87
CA ARG A 245 -5.19 -24.13 16.05
C ARG A 245 -3.98 -24.78 15.37
N LEU A 246 -3.46 -24.14 14.33
CA LEU A 246 -2.24 -24.53 13.62
C LEU A 246 -1.00 -23.78 14.16
N ASN A 247 -1.12 -23.10 15.31
CA ASN A 247 -0.09 -22.24 15.88
C ASN A 247 0.37 -21.11 14.93
N ARG A 248 -0.47 -20.72 13.96
CA ARG A 248 -0.22 -19.61 13.04
C ARG A 248 -0.87 -18.35 13.58
N TRP A 249 -0.14 -17.64 14.42
CA TRP A 249 -0.59 -16.42 15.10
C TRP A 249 -0.27 -15.12 14.34
N TYR A 250 0.41 -15.24 13.20
CA TYR A 250 0.64 -14.14 12.28
C TYR A 250 0.61 -14.62 10.83
N VAL A 251 0.32 -13.69 9.93
CA VAL A 251 0.57 -13.83 8.49
C VAL A 251 1.50 -12.70 8.06
N LEU A 252 2.38 -13.00 7.12
CA LEU A 252 3.41 -12.10 6.63
C LEU A 252 3.44 -12.18 5.11
N GLU A 253 3.30 -11.04 4.45
CA GLU A 253 3.47 -10.95 3.01
C GLU A 253 4.53 -9.93 2.61
N THR A 254 5.34 -10.31 1.64
CA THR A 254 6.29 -9.43 0.94
C THR A 254 5.80 -9.19 -0.49
N ASN A 255 6.44 -9.79 -1.49
CA ASN A 255 6.10 -9.64 -2.91
C ASN A 255 6.21 -10.95 -3.71
N TYR A 256 6.17 -12.08 -3.02
CA TYR A 256 6.29 -13.41 -3.62
C TYR A 256 5.16 -14.28 -3.09
N ASP A 257 4.72 -15.30 -3.82
CA ASP A 257 3.69 -16.18 -3.27
C ASP A 257 4.21 -16.92 -2.03
N HIS A 258 3.36 -17.14 -1.03
CA HIS A 258 3.80 -17.73 0.25
C HIS A 258 4.22 -19.20 0.13
N TRP A 259 3.73 -19.90 -0.91
CA TRP A 259 4.14 -21.27 -1.25
C TRP A 259 5.40 -21.34 -2.12
N GLU A 260 5.93 -20.20 -2.58
CA GLU A 260 7.16 -20.12 -3.37
C GLU A 260 8.35 -19.68 -2.52
N GLN A 261 9.55 -20.01 -3.00
CA GLN A 261 10.79 -19.50 -2.40
C GLN A 261 10.94 -18.00 -2.73
N PRO A 262 11.40 -17.18 -1.77
CA PRO A 262 11.76 -15.79 -2.06
C PRO A 262 12.83 -15.69 -3.15
N PHE A 263 12.81 -14.60 -3.92
CA PHE A 263 13.90 -14.33 -4.85
C PHE A 263 15.20 -14.12 -4.06
N PHE A 264 16.27 -14.84 -4.43
CA PHE A 264 17.48 -14.94 -3.62
C PHE A 264 18.20 -13.59 -3.34
N LEU A 265 17.96 -12.56 -4.16
CA LEU A 265 18.49 -11.21 -3.92
C LEU A 265 17.61 -10.38 -2.99
N ASP A 266 16.31 -10.67 -2.89
CA ASP A 266 15.32 -9.93 -2.09
C ASP A 266 14.55 -10.87 -1.15
N ASP A 267 15.25 -11.48 -0.20
CA ASP A 267 14.61 -12.25 0.87
C ASP A 267 14.40 -11.40 2.12
N ARG A 268 13.31 -10.62 2.13
CA ARG A 268 12.80 -9.91 3.32
C ARG A 268 11.90 -10.78 4.18
N ARG A 269 11.27 -11.82 3.61
CA ARG A 269 10.35 -12.72 4.31
C ARG A 269 11.07 -13.51 5.40
N THR A 270 12.16 -14.20 5.08
CA THR A 270 12.85 -15.09 6.03
C THR A 270 13.41 -14.34 7.25
N PRO A 271 14.14 -13.21 7.10
CA PRO A 271 14.62 -12.44 8.25
C PRO A 271 13.48 -11.91 9.12
N ALA A 272 12.40 -11.46 8.50
CA ALA A 272 11.22 -11.00 9.22
C ALA A 272 10.54 -12.13 10.00
N MET A 273 10.28 -13.29 9.40
CA MET A 273 9.72 -14.46 10.10
C MET A 273 10.61 -14.88 11.26
N LYS A 274 11.93 -14.83 11.09
CA LYS A 274 12.90 -15.11 12.16
C LYS A 274 12.74 -14.12 13.33
N CYS A 275 12.62 -12.82 13.06
CA CYS A 275 12.36 -11.81 14.10
C CYS A 275 11.00 -12.00 14.77
N MET A 276 9.95 -12.32 14.02
CA MET A 276 8.62 -12.60 14.54
C MET A 276 8.62 -13.82 15.48
N ASN A 277 9.24 -14.91 15.04
CA ASN A 277 9.37 -16.14 15.84
C ASN A 277 10.19 -15.90 17.12
N LYS A 278 11.23 -15.05 17.07
CA LYS A 278 12.01 -14.67 18.25
C LYS A 278 11.22 -13.79 19.22
N THR A 279 10.38 -12.88 18.69
CA THR A 279 9.52 -12.01 19.50
C THR A 279 8.47 -12.83 20.23
N THR A 280 7.90 -13.84 19.55
CA THR A 280 6.79 -14.69 20.01
C THR A 280 5.47 -13.91 20.17
N ARG A 281 4.36 -14.66 20.18
CA ARG A 281 3.02 -14.11 20.43
C ARG A 281 2.90 -13.41 21.79
N ALA A 282 3.66 -13.89 22.78
CA ALA A 282 3.64 -13.37 24.14
C ALA A 282 4.39 -12.02 24.31
N ASN A 283 5.20 -11.59 23.34
CA ASN A 283 5.83 -10.27 23.44
C ASN A 283 5.42 -9.34 22.31
N ILE A 284 4.40 -9.71 21.53
CA ILE A 284 4.01 -8.91 20.37
C ILE A 284 3.25 -7.65 20.79
N SER A 285 3.77 -6.51 20.32
CA SER A 285 3.22 -5.17 20.48
C SER A 285 3.57 -4.33 19.25
N LEU A 286 2.96 -3.14 19.11
CA LEU A 286 3.33 -2.22 18.03
C LEU A 286 4.84 -1.86 18.07
N GLN A 287 5.44 -1.79 19.26
CA GLN A 287 6.87 -1.49 19.42
C GLN A 287 7.73 -2.63 18.89
N THR A 288 7.48 -3.87 19.30
CA THR A 288 8.27 -5.02 18.83
C THR A 288 8.06 -5.28 17.34
N ILE A 289 6.87 -4.97 16.80
CA ILE A 289 6.62 -5.03 15.36
C ILE A 289 7.44 -3.95 14.63
N TYR A 290 7.55 -2.75 15.20
CA TYR A 290 8.43 -1.70 14.66
C TYR A 290 9.90 -2.13 14.65
N ASP A 291 10.36 -2.89 15.66
CA ASP A 291 11.72 -3.46 15.69
C ASP A 291 11.93 -4.46 14.55
N VAL A 292 10.96 -5.34 14.28
CA VAL A 292 10.99 -6.25 13.12
C VAL A 292 11.08 -5.46 11.81
N LEU A 293 10.23 -4.46 11.64
CA LEU A 293 10.21 -3.57 10.46
C LEU A 293 11.42 -2.62 10.39
N SER A 294 12.27 -2.58 11.41
CA SER A 294 13.51 -1.80 11.45
C SER A 294 14.75 -2.67 11.22
N THR A 295 14.58 -3.99 11.11
CA THR A 295 15.67 -4.93 10.89
C THR A 295 16.00 -5.01 9.41
N LYS A 296 17.27 -4.86 9.02
CA LYS A 296 17.71 -5.05 7.62
C LYS A 296 17.65 -6.56 7.26
N PRO A 297 17.18 -6.96 6.06
CA PRO A 297 16.78 -6.14 4.92
C PRO A 297 15.29 -5.72 4.91
N VAL A 298 14.49 -6.06 5.92
CA VAL A 298 13.07 -5.62 6.02
C VAL A 298 12.96 -4.09 5.96
N LEU A 299 13.89 -3.40 6.63
CA LEU A 299 14.22 -2.00 6.37
C LEU A 299 15.34 -1.94 5.31
N ASN A 300 15.08 -1.25 4.20
CA ASN A 300 16.02 -1.11 3.10
C ASN A 300 16.08 0.36 2.60
N LYS A 301 16.85 0.62 1.54
CA LYS A 301 16.96 1.96 0.93
C LYS A 301 15.69 2.44 0.22
N LEU A 302 14.76 1.54 -0.11
CA LEU A 302 13.48 1.87 -0.73
C LEU A 302 12.43 2.28 0.31
N THR A 303 12.62 1.95 1.60
CA THR A 303 11.64 2.24 2.64
C THR A 303 11.40 3.74 2.79
N THR A 304 10.23 4.17 2.32
CA THR A 304 9.71 5.54 2.43
C THR A 304 9.11 5.77 3.81
N TYR A 305 8.21 4.89 4.25
CA TYR A 305 7.56 4.99 5.55
C TYR A 305 7.24 3.62 6.14
N THR A 306 7.05 3.60 7.46
CA THR A 306 6.51 2.47 8.22
C THR A 306 5.20 2.88 8.84
N SER A 307 4.16 2.07 8.69
CA SER A 307 2.87 2.29 9.35
C SER A 307 2.57 1.20 10.35
N LEU A 308 2.04 1.60 11.51
CA LEU A 308 1.62 0.76 12.62
C LEU A 308 0.13 1.00 12.86
N MET A 309 -0.67 -0.06 12.84
CA MET A 309 -2.12 0.01 13.01
C MET A 309 -2.60 -0.95 14.10
N GLU A 310 -3.57 -0.49 14.86
CA GLU A 310 -4.28 -1.29 15.86
C GLU A 310 -5.78 -1.10 15.66
N VAL A 311 -6.46 -2.20 15.29
CA VAL A 311 -7.86 -2.14 14.86
C VAL A 311 -8.78 -1.70 16.00
N SER A 312 -8.61 -2.27 17.19
CA SER A 312 -9.46 -2.05 18.36
C SER A 312 -9.52 -0.59 18.82
N THR A 313 -8.41 0.13 18.72
CA THR A 313 -8.29 1.54 19.11
C THR A 313 -8.50 2.50 17.93
N GLY A 314 -8.43 2.01 16.69
CA GLY A 314 -8.46 2.86 15.49
C GLY A 314 -7.18 3.69 15.32
N LYS A 315 -6.07 3.21 15.92
CA LYS A 315 -4.76 3.85 15.88
C LYS A 315 -4.10 3.59 14.52
N LEU A 316 -3.56 4.65 13.94
CA LEU A 316 -2.70 4.65 12.75
C LEU A 316 -1.57 5.63 13.02
N GLU A 317 -0.35 5.11 13.13
CA GLU A 317 0.87 5.90 13.21
C GLU A 317 1.75 5.58 12.02
N SER A 318 2.45 6.59 11.50
CA SER A 318 3.36 6.43 10.37
C SER A 318 4.63 7.22 10.59
N TYR A 319 5.76 6.62 10.23
CA TYR A 319 7.09 7.19 10.39
C TYR A 319 7.82 7.15 9.07
N ILE A 320 8.25 8.31 8.58
CA ILE A 320 9.17 8.40 7.44
C ILE A 320 10.48 7.71 7.83
N ARG A 321 11.04 6.89 6.94
CA ARG A 321 12.22 6.07 7.24
C ARG A 321 13.45 6.52 6.46
N ALA A 322 14.59 6.14 7.02
CA ALA A 322 15.88 6.18 6.34
C ALA A 322 16.66 4.92 6.72
N CYS A 323 17.49 4.45 5.80
CA CYS A 323 18.36 3.31 6.03
C CYS A 323 19.84 3.71 5.85
N PRO A 324 20.52 4.09 6.95
CA PRO A 324 21.92 4.48 6.91
C PRO A 324 22.82 3.33 6.41
N ASN A 325 23.88 3.70 5.70
CA ASN A 325 24.88 2.74 5.21
C ASN A 325 25.61 2.03 6.37
N PRO A 326 25.95 0.74 6.21
CA PRO A 326 25.64 -0.12 5.05
C PRO A 326 24.17 -0.58 5.06
N CYS A 327 23.46 -0.44 3.94
CA CYS A 327 22.08 -0.92 3.81
C CYS A 327 21.79 -1.37 2.37
N THR A 328 20.97 -2.42 2.24
CA THR A 328 20.61 -2.98 0.93
C THR A 328 19.78 -1.99 0.11
N PRO A 329 20.06 -1.87 -1.20
CA PRO A 329 19.26 -1.08 -2.13
C PRO A 329 17.82 -1.59 -2.33
N TRP A 330 17.51 -2.85 -2.00
CA TRP A 330 16.18 -3.45 -2.12
C TRP A 330 15.85 -4.31 -0.91
#